data_AF-A0AB39PHW8-F1
#
_entry.id   AF-A0AB39PHW8-F1
#
_cell.length_a   1.000
_cell.length_b   1.000
_cell.length_c   1.000
_cell.angle_alpha   90.00
_cell.angle_beta   90.00
_cell.angle_gamma   90.00
#
_symmetry.space_group_name_H-M   'P 1'
#
loop_
_entity.id
_entity.type
_entity.pdbx_description
1 polymer ?
#
loop_
_entity_poly.entity_id
_entity_poly.type
_entity_poly.pdbx_seq_one_letter_code
_entity_poly.pdbx_strand_id
1 'polypeptide(L)'
;MNSANPEKFRGTLPTVRRLTDFRETVAERVHARIGDIAGGRVGAPAQLAVVATHLLTTLINHEYQHDQWISEVRTGDLGHALPPDPDSEHLRRIDGYLVVDVP
;
A
#
# COMPACT_ATOMS: atom_id res chain seq x y z
N MET A 1 -14.56 8.12 9.57
CA MET A 1 -13.62 8.96 10.33
C MET A 1 -12.25 8.32 10.16
N ASN A 2 -11.34 8.99 9.45
CA ASN A 2 -10.01 8.49 9.14
C ASN A 2 -9.15 8.51 10.42
N SER A 3 -8.53 7.39 10.80
CA SER A 3 -7.85 7.21 12.10
C SER A 3 -6.51 7.96 12.24
N ALA A 4 -6.16 8.79 11.27
CA ALA A 4 -4.97 9.63 11.35
C ALA A 4 -5.23 10.83 12.28
N ASN A 5 -4.27 11.10 13.19
CA ASN A 5 -4.29 12.34 13.97
C ASN A 5 -4.42 13.55 13.04
N PRO A 6 -5.28 14.54 13.39
CA PRO A 6 -5.34 15.81 12.69
C PRO A 6 -3.94 16.39 12.52
N GLU A 7 -3.67 17.06 11.41
CA GLU A 7 -2.31 17.48 11.03
C GLU A 7 -1.59 18.25 12.16
N LYS A 8 -2.30 19.16 12.84
CA LYS A 8 -1.79 19.92 13.99
C LYS A 8 -1.34 19.06 15.19
N PHE A 9 -1.71 17.79 15.23
CA PHE A 9 -1.34 16.81 16.25
C PHE A 9 -0.40 15.72 15.72
N ARG A 10 0.01 15.80 14.45
CA ARG A 10 1.11 14.98 13.95
C ARG A 10 2.39 15.58 14.54
N GLY A 11 3.14 14.79 15.32
CA GLY A 11 4.41 15.22 15.88
C GLY A 11 5.44 15.52 14.79
N THR A 12 6.70 15.72 15.17
CA THR A 12 7.78 15.94 14.18
C THR A 12 7.83 14.80 13.17
N LEU A 13 7.51 15.10 11.91
CA LEU A 13 7.53 14.11 10.84
C LEU A 13 8.98 13.76 10.46
N PRO A 14 9.25 12.49 10.08
CA PRO A 14 10.54 12.11 9.52
C PRO A 14 10.86 12.90 8.25
N THR A 15 12.14 13.04 7.92
CA THR A 15 12.56 13.64 6.65
C THR A 15 12.11 12.78 5.47
N VAL A 16 11.93 13.40 4.30
CA VAL A 16 11.59 12.68 3.06
C VAL A 16 12.57 11.54 2.79
N ARG A 17 13.88 11.78 2.92
CA ARG A 17 14.90 10.73 2.77
C ARG A 17 14.65 9.55 3.71
N ARG A 18 14.40 9.82 5.00
CA ARG A 18 14.13 8.75 5.98
C ARG A 18 12.86 7.97 5.65
N LEU A 19 11.83 8.62 5.12
CA LEU A 19 10.60 7.95 4.67
C LEU A 19 10.88 7.07 3.44
N THR A 20 11.65 7.56 2.48
CA THR A 20 12.04 6.78 1.29
C THR A 20 12.84 5.55 1.68
N ASP A 21 13.92 5.71 2.47
CA ASP A 21 14.77 4.60 2.91
C ASP A 21 13.96 3.53 3.68
N PHE A 22 13.02 3.99 4.52
CA PHE A 22 12.12 3.10 5.26
C PHE A 22 11.19 2.33 4.32
N ARG A 23 10.55 3.01 3.35
CA ARG A 23 9.66 2.38 2.38
C ARG A 23 10.38 1.35 1.52
N GLU A 24 11.58 1.67 1.05
CA GLU A 24 12.44 0.75 0.30
C GLU A 24 12.78 -0.49 1.12
N THR A 25 13.22 -0.30 2.38
CA THR A 25 13.53 -1.40 3.28
C THR A 25 12.30 -2.29 3.53
N VAL A 26 11.13 -1.70 3.79
CA VAL A 26 9.89 -2.46 3.98
C VAL A 26 9.55 -3.25 2.72
N ALA A 27 9.59 -2.62 1.55
CA ALA A 27 9.32 -3.28 0.28
C ALA A 27 10.27 -4.47 0.05
N GLU A 28 11.57 -4.28 0.22
CA GLU A 28 12.57 -5.34 0.10
C GLU A 28 12.26 -6.53 1.01
N ARG A 29 11.97 -6.28 2.29
CA ARG A 29 11.69 -7.33 3.27
C ARG A 29 10.38 -8.05 3.00
N VAL A 30 9.35 -7.34 2.55
CA VAL A 30 8.07 -7.94 2.13
C VAL A 30 8.30 -8.84 0.92
N HIS A 31 8.94 -8.34 -0.14
CA HIS A 31 9.24 -9.15 -1.32
C HIS A 31 10.07 -10.39 -1.00
N ALA A 32 11.11 -10.27 -0.16
CA ALA A 32 11.91 -11.40 0.28
C ALA A 32 11.05 -12.46 0.99
N ARG A 33 10.20 -12.04 1.94
CA ARG A 33 9.33 -12.95 2.69
C ARG A 33 8.30 -13.65 1.80
N ILE A 34 7.67 -12.92 0.88
CA ILE A 34 6.71 -13.49 -0.07
C ILE A 34 7.41 -14.45 -1.04
N GLY A 35 8.61 -14.11 -1.49
CA GLY A 35 9.45 -15.00 -2.29
C GLY A 35 9.83 -16.28 -1.55
N ASP A 36 10.08 -16.22 -0.24
CA ASP A 36 10.33 -17.40 0.58
C ASP A 36 9.09 -18.29 0.77
N ILE A 37 7.92 -17.70 0.95
CA ILE A 37 6.64 -18.43 1.00
C ILE A 37 6.38 -19.14 -0.33
N ALA A 38 6.45 -18.40 -1.44
CA ALA A 38 6.22 -18.94 -2.78
C ALA A 38 7.25 -20.02 -3.16
N GLY A 39 8.49 -19.88 -2.70
CA GLY A 39 9.56 -20.85 -2.92
C GLY A 39 9.59 -22.03 -1.94
N GLY A 40 8.63 -22.14 -1.01
CA GLY A 40 8.59 -23.24 -0.04
C GLY A 40 9.71 -23.21 1.02
N ARG A 41 10.40 -22.08 1.20
CA ARG A 41 11.55 -21.93 2.13
C ARG A 41 11.12 -21.56 3.55
N VAL A 42 9.90 -21.93 3.92
CA VAL A 42 9.25 -21.64 5.20
C VAL A 42 8.48 -22.86 5.69
N GLY A 43 8.17 -22.92 6.99
CA GLY A 43 7.22 -23.90 7.49
C GLY A 43 5.80 -23.62 6.99
N ALA A 44 5.05 -24.67 6.64
CA ALA A 44 3.67 -24.60 6.16
C ALA A 44 3.43 -23.62 4.98
N PRO A 45 4.18 -23.74 3.87
CA PRO A 45 4.15 -22.76 2.78
C PRO A 45 2.77 -22.59 2.14
N ALA A 46 2.00 -23.67 2.00
CA ALA A 46 0.63 -23.60 1.45
C ALA A 46 -0.31 -22.78 2.35
N GLN A 47 -0.24 -22.99 3.67
CA GLN A 47 -1.04 -22.20 4.62
C GLN A 47 -0.61 -20.74 4.63
N LEU A 48 0.71 -20.49 4.62
CA LEU A 48 1.24 -19.12 4.60
C LEU A 48 0.91 -18.39 3.29
N ALA A 49 0.79 -19.09 2.16
CA ALA A 49 0.35 -18.49 0.91
C ALA A 49 -1.08 -17.92 1.04
N VAL A 50 -2.01 -18.69 1.63
CA VAL A 50 -3.39 -18.23 1.88
C VAL A 50 -3.41 -16.99 2.78
N VAL A 51 -2.67 -17.03 3.89
CA VAL A 51 -2.58 -15.90 4.83
C VAL A 51 -1.97 -14.68 4.15
N ALA A 52 -0.89 -14.87 3.38
CA ALA A 52 -0.20 -13.80 2.68
C ALA A 52 -1.09 -13.12 1.63
N THR A 53 -1.87 -13.89 0.86
CA THR A 53 -2.81 -13.34 -0.13
C THR A 53 -3.80 -12.38 0.52
N HIS A 54 -4.48 -12.79 1.60
CA HIS A 54 -5.44 -11.93 2.28
C HIS A 54 -4.78 -10.70 2.91
N LEU A 55 -3.61 -10.87 3.54
CA LEU A 55 -2.88 -9.78 4.18
C LEU A 55 -2.42 -8.74 3.14
N LEU A 56 -1.80 -9.18 2.05
CA LEU A 56 -1.31 -8.27 1.00
C LEU A 56 -2.47 -7.58 0.29
N THR A 57 -3.56 -8.28 -0.02
CA THR A 57 -4.75 -7.65 -0.62
C THR A 57 -5.27 -6.54 0.27
N THR A 58 -5.38 -6.79 1.57
CA THR A 58 -5.83 -5.78 2.55
C THR A 58 -4.86 -4.60 2.62
N LEU A 59 -3.55 -4.85 2.67
CA LEU A 59 -2.54 -3.80 2.77
C LEU A 59 -2.44 -2.97 1.48
N ILE A 60 -2.50 -3.59 0.30
CA ILE A 60 -2.49 -2.85 -0.97
C ILE A 60 -3.72 -1.96 -1.07
N ASN A 61 -4.90 -2.47 -0.68
CA ASN A 61 -6.12 -1.66 -0.66
C ASN A 61 -6.05 -0.51 0.36
N HIS A 62 -5.38 -0.72 1.49
CA HIS A 62 -5.09 0.36 2.44
C HIS A 62 -4.20 1.45 1.82
N GLU A 63 -3.14 1.07 1.09
CA GLU A 63 -2.28 2.04 0.41
C GLU A 63 -3.02 2.77 -0.72
N TYR A 64 -3.91 2.10 -1.47
CA TYR A 64 -4.75 2.80 -2.46
C TYR A 64 -5.75 3.78 -1.85
N GLN A 65 -6.25 3.53 -0.64
CA GLN A 65 -7.02 4.54 0.09
C GLN A 65 -6.16 5.76 0.43
N HIS A 66 -4.91 5.55 0.83
CA HIS A 66 -3.95 6.63 1.02
C HIS A 66 -3.64 7.39 -0.28
N ASP A 67 -3.44 6.70 -1.39
CA ASP A 67 -3.19 7.31 -2.69
C ASP A 67 -4.36 8.19 -3.14
N GLN A 68 -5.61 7.75 -2.90
CA GLN A 68 -6.79 8.55 -3.19
C GLN A 68 -6.79 9.86 -2.38
N TRP A 69 -6.58 9.81 -1.07
CA TRP A 69 -6.54 11.01 -0.23
C TRP A 69 -5.37 11.93 -0.55
N ILE A 70 -4.20 11.37 -0.86
CA ILE A 70 -3.04 12.17 -1.30
C ILE A 70 -3.36 12.84 -2.64
N SER A 71 -4.04 12.15 -3.55
CA SER A 71 -4.42 12.68 -4.86
C SER A 71 -5.40 13.83 -4.76
N GLU A 72 -6.36 13.76 -3.84
CA GLU A 72 -7.31 14.84 -3.54
C GLU A 72 -6.57 16.12 -3.11
N VAL A 73 -5.61 16.01 -2.18
CA VAL A 73 -4.78 17.16 -1.75
C VAL A 73 -3.86 17.63 -2.88
N ARG A 74 -3.21 16.69 -3.58
CA ARG A 74 -2.22 16.99 -4.62
C ARG A 74 -2.83 17.73 -5.82
N THR A 75 -4.03 17.33 -6.25
CA THR A 75 -4.72 18.00 -7.37
C THR A 75 -5.54 19.18 -6.92
N GLY A 76 -6.36 19.01 -5.87
CA GLY A 76 -7.31 20.03 -5.41
C GLY A 76 -6.61 21.21 -4.77
N ASP A 77 -5.73 20.96 -3.80
CA ASP A 77 -5.12 22.02 -3.00
C ASP A 77 -3.79 22.53 -3.59
N LEU A 78 -3.06 21.66 -4.30
CA LEU A 78 -1.71 21.96 -4.80
C LEU A 78 -1.59 22.09 -6.32
N GLY A 79 -2.63 21.72 -7.09
CA GLY A 79 -2.64 21.83 -8.56
C GLY A 79 -1.58 20.97 -9.28
N HIS A 80 -1.07 19.92 -8.64
CA HIS A 80 -0.09 19.03 -9.22
C HIS A 80 -0.76 17.87 -9.98
N ALA A 81 -0.23 17.54 -11.16
CA ALA A 81 -0.66 16.36 -11.91
C ALA A 81 -0.41 15.06 -11.13
N LEU A 82 -1.30 14.09 -11.33
CA LEU A 82 -1.20 12.75 -10.78
C LEU A 82 -0.48 11.82 -11.74
N PRO A 83 0.23 10.81 -11.23
CA PRO A 83 0.63 9.67 -12.06
C PRO A 83 -0.63 8.94 -12.58
N PRO A 84 -0.53 8.23 -13.72
CA PRO A 84 -1.61 7.38 -14.19
C PRO A 84 -1.87 6.22 -13.21
N ASP A 85 -3.09 5.71 -13.22
CA ASP A 85 -3.42 4.48 -12.50
C ASP A 85 -2.55 3.31 -13.00
N PRO A 86 -2.19 2.36 -12.11
CA PRO A 86 -1.57 1.12 -12.54
C PRO A 86 -2.55 0.26 -13.36
N ASP A 87 -2.01 -0.49 -14.32
CA ASP A 87 -2.78 -1.42 -15.15
C ASP A 87 -2.63 -2.86 -14.64
N SER A 88 -3.75 -3.52 -14.37
CA SER A 88 -3.82 -4.93 -13.98
C SER A 88 -5.25 -5.44 -14.06
N GLU A 89 -5.41 -6.70 -14.49
CA GLU A 89 -6.71 -7.40 -14.51
C GLU A 89 -7.32 -7.63 -13.11
N HIS A 90 -6.51 -7.49 -12.06
CA HIS A 90 -6.94 -7.64 -10.66
C HIS A 90 -7.39 -6.32 -10.04
N LEU A 91 -7.39 -5.21 -10.79
CA LEU A 91 -7.79 -3.91 -10.28
C LEU A 91 -9.21 -3.56 -10.68
N ARG A 92 -9.95 -2.98 -9.74
CA ARG A 92 -11.33 -2.52 -9.92
C ARG A 92 -11.53 -1.17 -9.24
N ARG A 93 -12.55 -0.44 -9.68
CA ARG A 93 -13.06 0.75 -9.00
C ARG A 93 -14.31 0.38 -8.19
N ILE A 94 -14.28 0.61 -6.89
CA ILE A 94 -15.41 0.39 -5.97
C ILE A 94 -15.59 1.70 -5.19
N ASP A 95 -16.79 2.30 -5.30
CA ASP A 95 -17.11 3.58 -4.64
C ASP A 95 -16.08 4.70 -4.92
N GLY A 96 -15.49 4.70 -6.12
CA GLY A 96 -14.46 5.65 -6.54
C GLY A 96 -13.02 5.27 -6.14
N TYR A 97 -12.83 4.28 -5.26
CA TYR A 97 -11.51 3.81 -4.83
C TYR A 97 -10.97 2.72 -5.76
N LEU A 98 -9.67 2.80 -6.07
CA LEU A 98 -8.95 1.71 -6.74
C LEU A 98 -8.72 0.59 -5.73
N VAL A 99 -9.03 -0.65 -6.10
CA VAL A 99 -9.01 -1.80 -5.22
C VAL A 99 -8.43 -2.99 -5.97
N VAL A 100 -7.47 -3.70 -5.36
CA VAL A 100 -7.10 -5.06 -5.73
C VAL A 100 -8.20 -6.01 -5.27
N ASP A 101 -8.73 -6.74 -6.24
CA ASP A 101 -9.72 -7.80 -6.06
C ASP A 101 -9.16 -9.10 -6.64
N VAL A 102 -8.51 -9.87 -5.77
CA VAL A 102 -7.97 -11.19 -6.07
C VAL A 102 -8.81 -12.27 -5.36
N PRO A 103 -9.12 -13.39 -6.05
CA PRO A 103 -9.92 -14.48 -5.51
C PRO A 103 -9.22 -15.26 -4.38
#